data_AF-A0A2T7EWT4-F1
#
_entry.id   AF-A0A2T7EWT4-F1
#
_cell.length_a   1.000
_cell.length_b   1.000
_cell.length_c   1.000
_cell.angle_alpha   90.00
_cell.angle_beta   90.00
_cell.angle_gamma   90.00
#
_symmetry.space_group_name_H-M   'P 1'
#
loop_
_entity.id
_entity.type
_entity.pdbx_description
1 polymer ?
#
loop_
_entity_poly.entity_id
_entity_poly.type
_entity_poly.pdbx_seq_one_letter_code
_entity_poly.pdbx_strand_id
1 'polypeptide(L)'
;MGSDVFADSGPRHMMARIVGAGSSPVTMIRINWDSDEHRRCVAACIVNGTYIMDGDESRLHSSGKALAPAWWESFGFRRLRTLEYECECVFCKTKTKLFNLGAHRPCSIYGVVLEHAPPAGARRHPSAPRYVVAFRGTMPRHPSYLGDMHLNLRILVNRQHACGRFRHARDQVGRLLDSISSNGGGTAAVWLAGHSLGASIALDVGRDMVARKGWNNLPAFLFNPPQVSLAPSMLPQALRRVAKRVIYPASYAVKAALGATVLKPHERDMEALFEALAPWAPELYVHQRDIVCQGFIDYFEQRHKMLTRLRSVAEVAMKLSLRDMLICIHSTDPENGEDQRVRPHLLPSARLWKNSSYHDPHGLEQWWRPDSELRLSSRRYSDHGAEAEVFYG
;
A
#
# COMPACT_ATOMS: atom_id res chain seq x y z
N MET A 1 4.09 11.43 13.89
CA MET A 1 4.02 9.96 13.73
C MET A 1 4.60 9.19 14.92
N GLY A 2 5.87 9.33 15.32
CA GLY A 2 6.47 8.47 16.36
C GLY A 2 6.10 8.78 17.83
N SER A 3 5.19 9.72 18.09
CA SER A 3 4.81 10.17 19.44
C SER A 3 3.33 10.55 19.57
N ASP A 4 2.51 10.24 18.57
CA ASP A 4 1.15 10.75 18.48
C ASP A 4 0.23 9.94 19.39
N VAL A 5 -0.53 10.62 20.24
CA VAL A 5 -1.49 9.99 21.15
C VAL A 5 -2.84 9.91 20.45
N PHE A 6 -3.48 8.74 20.46
CA PHE A 6 -4.74 8.51 19.76
C PHE A 6 -5.86 9.48 20.18
N ALA A 7 -5.94 9.82 21.47
CA ALA A 7 -6.93 10.76 21.99
C ALA A 7 -6.79 12.17 21.39
N ASP A 8 -5.57 12.58 21.05
CA ASP A 8 -5.28 13.91 20.56
C ASP A 8 -5.35 13.98 19.03
N SER A 9 -4.78 12.97 18.35
CA SER A 9 -4.54 12.95 16.91
C SER A 9 -5.46 12.02 16.12
N GLY A 10 -6.28 11.21 16.79
CA GLY A 10 -7.23 10.29 16.15
C GLY A 10 -8.38 11.00 15.43
N PRO A 11 -9.24 10.25 14.71
CA PRO A 11 -10.32 10.80 13.89
C PRO A 11 -11.47 11.30 14.77
N ARG A 12 -11.38 12.56 15.23
CA ARG A 12 -12.35 13.18 16.14
C ARG A 12 -13.78 13.21 15.59
N HIS A 13 -13.95 13.32 14.27
CA HIS A 13 -15.25 13.30 13.59
C HIS A 13 -15.98 11.95 13.74
N MET A 14 -15.25 10.86 14.00
CA MET A 14 -15.84 9.52 14.23
C MET A 14 -16.14 9.23 15.71
N MET A 15 -15.71 10.13 16.61
CA MET A 15 -15.84 9.96 18.06
C MET A 15 -17.13 10.61 18.57
N ALA A 16 -18.06 9.81 19.09
CA ALA A 16 -19.21 10.31 19.81
C ALA A 16 -18.88 10.48 21.31
N ARG A 17 -19.15 11.66 21.87
CA ARG A 17 -19.12 11.87 23.32
C ARG A 17 -20.45 11.46 23.92
N ILE A 18 -20.46 10.42 24.73
CA ILE A 18 -21.63 10.06 25.54
C ILE A 18 -21.40 10.62 26.94
N VAL A 19 -22.18 11.63 27.32
CA VAL A 19 -22.24 12.13 28.70
C VAL A 19 -23.32 11.35 29.42
N GLY A 20 -22.92 10.36 30.21
CA GLY A 20 -23.82 9.70 31.15
C GLY A 20 -24.12 10.62 32.32
N ALA A 21 -25.36 10.67 32.80
CA ALA A 21 -25.70 11.35 34.04
C ALA A 21 -24.97 10.66 35.22
N GLY A 22 -23.80 11.21 35.60
CA GLY A 22 -23.03 10.78 36.78
C GLY A 22 -21.76 9.97 36.53
N SER A 23 -21.34 9.69 35.29
CA SER A 23 -20.06 9.01 34.99
C SER A 23 -19.16 9.86 34.10
N SER A 24 -17.84 9.69 34.22
CA SER A 24 -16.86 10.30 33.30
C SER A 24 -17.26 10.02 31.84
N PRO A 25 -17.14 11.00 30.93
CA PRO A 25 -17.59 10.84 29.56
C PRO A 25 -16.83 9.70 28.87
N VAL A 26 -17.57 8.72 28.34
CA VAL A 26 -17.00 7.64 27.54
C VAL A 26 -17.03 8.07 26.09
N THR A 27 -15.86 8.17 25.46
CA THR A 27 -15.75 8.41 24.03
C THR A 27 -15.97 7.08 23.30
N MET A 28 -17.07 6.96 22.56
CA MET A 28 -17.38 5.77 21.76
C MET A 28 -17.18 6.09 20.28
N ILE A 29 -16.41 5.26 19.57
CA ILE A 29 -16.28 5.38 18.11
C ILE A 29 -17.45 4.65 17.46
N ARG A 30 -18.26 5.38 16.68
CA ARG A 30 -19.33 4.77 15.86
C ARG A 30 -18.79 4.55 14.46
N ILE A 31 -18.49 3.29 14.13
CA ILE A 31 -17.97 2.93 12.81
C ILE A 31 -19.13 2.56 11.89
N ASN A 32 -19.37 3.35 10.86
CA ASN A 32 -20.17 2.95 9.71
C ASN A 32 -19.28 2.13 8.75
N TRP A 33 -19.36 0.80 8.83
CA TRP A 33 -18.54 -0.10 8.01
C TRP A 33 -18.85 -0.08 6.51
N ASP A 34 -19.97 0.52 6.11
CA ASP A 34 -20.34 0.70 4.70
C ASP A 34 -19.83 2.03 4.13
N SER A 35 -19.33 2.93 4.98
CA SER A 35 -18.71 4.19 4.55
C SER A 35 -17.24 3.99 4.15
N ASP A 36 -16.90 4.40 2.92
CA ASP A 36 -15.51 4.43 2.44
C ASP A 36 -14.62 5.33 3.32
N GLU A 37 -15.12 6.46 3.80
CA GLU A 37 -14.42 7.36 4.72
C GLU A 37 -14.05 6.63 6.02
N HIS A 38 -15.01 5.97 6.67
CA HIS A 38 -14.76 5.28 7.93
C HIS A 38 -13.77 4.13 7.74
N ARG A 39 -13.89 3.34 6.66
CA ARG A 39 -12.94 2.26 6.36
C ARG A 39 -11.53 2.78 6.12
N ARG A 40 -11.40 3.88 5.35
CA ARG A 40 -10.15 4.59 5.11
C ARG A 40 -9.51 5.05 6.42
N CYS A 41 -10.28 5.73 7.29
CA CYS A 41 -9.82 6.23 8.58
C CYS A 41 -9.34 5.08 9.50
N VAL A 42 -10.12 3.99 9.61
CA VAL A 42 -9.73 2.81 10.41
C VAL A 42 -8.41 2.22 9.91
N ALA A 43 -8.28 1.99 8.61
CA ALA A 43 -7.06 1.44 8.02
C ALA A 43 -5.85 2.35 8.25
N ALA A 44 -6.00 3.66 8.06
CA ALA A 44 -4.93 4.63 8.27
C ALA A 44 -4.49 4.72 9.75
N CYS A 45 -5.45 4.71 10.69
CA CYS A 45 -5.15 4.69 12.12
C CYS A 45 -4.42 3.42 12.55
N ILE A 46 -4.83 2.25 12.06
CA ILE A 46 -4.15 0.98 12.35
C ILE A 46 -2.69 1.02 11.83
N VAL A 47 -2.46 1.55 10.63
CA VAL A 47 -1.10 1.72 10.09
C VAL A 47 -0.29 2.69 10.95
N ASN A 48 -0.89 3.75 11.49
CA ASN A 48 -0.21 4.65 12.42
C ASN A 48 0.16 3.98 13.74
N GLY A 49 -0.75 3.17 14.31
CA GLY A 49 -0.43 2.32 15.46
C GLY A 49 0.80 1.44 15.19
N THR A 50 0.90 0.86 13.99
CA THR A 50 2.05 0.04 13.58
C THR A 50 3.37 0.84 13.57
N TYR A 51 3.33 2.14 13.26
CA TYR A 51 4.51 3.01 13.37
C TYR A 51 4.92 3.25 14.83
N ILE A 52 3.94 3.41 15.72
CA ILE A 52 4.17 3.71 17.15
C ILE A 52 4.69 2.49 17.90
N MET A 53 4.30 1.27 17.50
CA MET A 53 4.76 0.00 18.11
C MET A 53 6.29 -0.10 18.21
N ASP A 54 7.04 0.40 17.22
CA ASP A 54 8.50 0.38 17.20
C ASP A 54 9.11 1.19 18.37
N GLY A 55 8.40 2.21 18.85
CA GLY A 55 8.81 3.07 19.96
C GLY A 55 8.22 2.69 21.32
N ASP A 56 7.22 1.81 21.37
CA ASP A 56 6.54 1.41 22.61
C ASP A 56 7.43 0.55 23.52
N GLU A 57 8.33 -0.25 22.96
CA GLU A 57 9.28 -1.07 23.74
C GLU A 57 10.14 -0.22 24.69
N SER A 58 10.71 0.88 24.19
CA SER A 58 11.49 1.80 25.03
C SER A 58 10.62 2.57 26.03
N ARG A 59 9.36 2.87 25.66
CA ARG A 59 8.42 3.61 26.52
C ARG A 59 7.84 2.76 27.64
N LEU A 60 7.60 1.48 27.40
CA LEU A 60 7.16 0.54 28.46
C LEU A 60 8.14 0.52 29.62
N HIS A 61 9.44 0.67 29.36
CA HIS A 61 10.47 0.78 30.39
C HIS A 61 10.42 2.11 31.17
N SER A 62 9.93 3.21 30.56
CA SER A 62 9.95 4.55 31.18
C SER A 62 8.61 4.97 31.79
N SER A 63 7.48 4.69 31.14
CA SER A 63 6.15 5.18 31.52
C SER A 63 5.14 4.06 31.82
N GLY A 64 5.49 2.80 31.60
CA GLY A 64 4.62 1.64 31.82
C GLY A 64 3.38 1.57 30.92
N LYS A 65 3.26 2.43 29.89
CA LYS A 65 2.11 2.47 28.97
C LYS A 65 2.54 2.50 27.51
N ALA A 66 2.05 1.53 26.74
CA ALA A 66 2.17 1.49 25.28
C ALA A 66 1.13 2.42 24.65
N LEU A 67 1.53 3.20 23.63
CA LEU A 67 0.65 4.15 22.93
C LEU A 67 -0.03 3.52 21.71
N ALA A 68 0.59 2.54 21.06
CA ALA A 68 0.07 1.91 19.87
C ALA A 68 -1.29 1.20 20.06
N PRO A 69 -1.56 0.49 21.19
CA PRO A 69 -2.83 -0.22 21.39
C PRO A 69 -4.09 0.61 21.13
N ALA A 70 -4.10 1.87 21.57
CA ALA A 70 -5.24 2.76 21.39
C ALA A 70 -5.62 2.99 19.92
N TRP A 71 -4.67 2.85 18.99
CA TRP A 71 -4.88 3.06 17.55
C TRP A 71 -5.63 1.93 16.84
N TRP A 72 -5.84 0.79 17.51
CA TRP A 72 -6.65 -0.31 16.97
C TRP A 72 -7.71 -0.82 17.95
N GLU A 73 -7.47 -0.76 19.26
CA GLU A 73 -8.44 -1.17 20.29
C GLU A 73 -9.68 -0.28 20.28
N SER A 74 -9.50 1.01 20.00
CA SER A 74 -10.63 1.96 19.85
C SER A 74 -11.58 1.60 18.70
N PHE A 75 -11.12 0.77 17.76
CA PHE A 75 -11.92 0.25 16.65
C PHE A 75 -12.35 -1.21 16.84
N GLY A 76 -12.15 -1.78 18.03
CA GLY A 76 -12.53 -3.16 18.35
C GLY A 76 -11.57 -4.21 17.79
N PHE A 77 -10.28 -3.90 17.66
CA PHE A 77 -9.26 -4.87 17.29
C PHE A 77 -8.32 -5.18 18.44
N ARG A 78 -7.78 -6.40 18.45
CA ARG A 78 -6.70 -6.81 19.34
C ARG A 78 -5.50 -7.29 18.54
N ARG A 79 -4.30 -7.14 19.10
CA ARG A 79 -3.07 -7.63 18.47
C ARG A 79 -3.00 -9.16 18.56
N LEU A 80 -2.88 -9.82 17.41
CA LEU A 80 -2.66 -11.25 17.32
C LEU A 80 -1.17 -11.60 17.21
N ARG A 81 -0.43 -10.87 16.35
CA ARG A 81 0.99 -11.14 16.09
C ARG A 81 1.71 -9.88 15.64
N THR A 82 2.98 -9.72 16.05
CA THR A 82 3.89 -8.72 15.49
C THR A 82 4.68 -9.33 14.32
N LEU A 83 4.86 -8.59 13.23
CA LEU A 83 5.71 -9.00 12.12
C LEU A 83 7.09 -8.39 12.26
N GLU A 84 8.07 -9.25 12.51
CA GLU A 84 9.45 -8.86 12.73
C GLU A 84 10.36 -9.50 11.69
N TYR A 85 11.30 -8.73 11.14
CA TYR A 85 12.30 -9.27 10.22
C TYR A 85 13.59 -8.46 10.27
N GLU A 86 14.68 -9.13 10.63
CA GLU A 86 16.02 -8.56 10.58
C GLU A 86 16.55 -8.64 9.14
N CYS A 87 16.47 -7.52 8.43
CA CYS A 87 16.88 -7.46 7.04
C CYS A 87 18.37 -7.13 6.90
N GLU A 88 19.08 -8.04 6.24
CA GLU A 88 20.52 -7.91 6.02
C GLU A 88 20.92 -7.04 4.83
N CYS A 89 19.97 -6.55 4.03
CA CYS A 89 20.31 -5.77 2.85
C CYS A 89 20.92 -4.42 3.25
N VAL A 90 21.86 -3.93 2.44
CA VAL A 90 22.59 -2.67 2.70
C VAL A 90 21.62 -1.54 3.04
N PHE A 91 20.51 -1.38 2.30
CA PHE A 91 19.52 -0.32 2.57
C PHE A 91 18.85 -0.41 3.95
N CYS A 92 18.64 -1.62 4.47
CA CYS A 92 18.12 -1.82 5.82
C CYS A 92 19.23 -1.69 6.88
N LYS A 93 20.47 -2.11 6.57
CA LYS A 93 21.66 -2.00 7.44
C LYS A 93 22.21 -0.57 7.55
N THR A 94 22.14 0.25 6.51
CA THR A 94 22.65 1.64 6.49
C THR A 94 21.87 2.52 7.47
N LYS A 95 20.61 2.19 7.76
CA LYS A 95 19.81 2.81 8.84
C LYS A 95 20.33 2.47 10.25
N THR A 96 21.03 1.36 10.41
CA THR A 96 21.58 0.89 11.68
C THR A 96 22.97 1.46 11.97
N LYS A 97 23.74 1.88 10.96
CA LYS A 97 25.11 2.40 11.15
C LYS A 97 25.22 3.91 11.35
N LEU A 98 24.27 4.71 10.87
CA LEU A 98 24.30 6.17 10.93
C LEU A 98 23.80 6.79 12.25
N PHE A 99 23.28 5.99 13.19
CA PHE A 99 22.73 6.46 14.48
C PHE A 99 23.52 5.93 15.69
N ASN A 100 24.76 5.46 15.49
CA ASN A 100 25.62 4.90 16.53
C ASN A 100 26.19 5.97 17.49
N LEU A 101 25.33 6.48 18.38
CA LEU A 101 25.71 7.11 19.64
C LEU A 101 24.71 6.62 20.72
N GLY A 102 24.85 5.34 21.08
CA GLY A 102 24.22 4.72 22.26
C GLY A 102 22.79 4.20 22.05
N ALA A 103 22.63 2.88 22.24
CA ALA A 103 21.37 2.11 22.25
C ALA A 103 20.69 1.85 20.89
N HIS A 104 21.12 0.79 20.19
CA HIS A 104 20.42 0.25 19.03
C HIS A 104 19.59 -1.00 19.38
N ARG A 105 18.30 -0.99 19.01
CA ARG A 105 17.63 -2.19 18.48
C ARG A 105 17.53 -2.04 16.94
N PRO A 106 17.77 -3.08 16.14
CA PRO A 106 17.46 -3.05 14.71
C PRO A 106 15.94 -2.85 14.52
N CYS A 107 15.53 -2.15 13.46
CA CYS A 107 14.12 -2.03 13.07
C CYS A 107 13.55 -3.42 12.70
N SER A 108 13.21 -4.24 13.70
CA SER A 108 12.68 -5.59 13.52
C SER A 108 11.20 -5.51 13.14
N ILE A 109 10.41 -4.76 13.89
CA ILE A 109 8.97 -4.62 13.69
C ILE A 109 8.69 -3.83 12.43
N TYR A 110 8.03 -4.44 11.45
CA TYR A 110 7.62 -3.79 10.20
C TYR A 110 6.14 -3.93 9.89
N GLY A 111 5.42 -4.73 10.68
CA GLY A 111 3.99 -4.90 10.54
C GLY A 111 3.34 -5.55 11.75
N VAL A 112 2.02 -5.69 11.70
CA VAL A 112 1.21 -6.31 12.75
C VAL A 112 0.02 -7.04 12.10
N VAL A 113 -0.37 -8.15 12.72
CA VAL A 113 -1.62 -8.85 12.44
C VAL A 113 -2.58 -8.58 13.60
N LEU A 114 -3.73 -8.01 13.28
CA LEU A 114 -4.79 -7.71 14.22
C LEU A 114 -5.99 -8.61 13.97
N GLU A 115 -6.73 -8.96 15.01
CA GLU A 115 -7.99 -9.68 14.95
C GLU A 115 -9.11 -8.78 15.46
N HIS A 116 -10.24 -8.76 14.75
CA HIS A 116 -11.44 -8.05 15.16
C HIS A 116 -12.08 -8.77 16.35
N ALA A 117 -12.18 -8.05 17.46
CA ALA A 117 -12.76 -8.48 18.72
C ALA A 117 -13.88 -7.50 19.12
N PRO A 118 -15.10 -7.64 18.54
CA PRO A 118 -16.20 -6.72 18.81
C PRO A 118 -16.61 -6.78 20.29
N PRO A 119 -17.06 -5.66 20.89
CA PRO A 119 -17.52 -5.64 22.27
C PRO A 119 -18.68 -6.62 22.50
N ALA A 120 -18.67 -7.31 23.64
CA ALA A 120 -19.76 -8.15 24.15
C ALA A 120 -20.30 -9.23 23.18
N GLY A 121 -19.44 -9.79 22.31
CA GLY A 121 -19.84 -10.88 21.41
C GLY A 121 -20.82 -10.46 20.30
N ALA A 122 -20.94 -9.14 20.04
CA ALA A 122 -21.77 -8.63 18.94
C ALA A 122 -21.35 -9.25 17.60
N ARG A 123 -22.33 -9.50 16.73
CA ARG A 123 -22.06 -10.02 15.39
C ARG A 123 -21.22 -9.00 14.61
N ARG A 124 -20.11 -9.48 14.02
CA ARG A 124 -19.26 -8.68 13.12
C ARG A 124 -20.10 -8.21 11.93
N HIS A 125 -20.04 -6.92 11.63
CA HIS A 125 -20.65 -6.36 10.42
C HIS A 125 -20.07 -7.07 9.18
N PRO A 126 -20.85 -7.43 8.15
CA PRO A 126 -20.34 -8.12 6.95
C PRO A 126 -19.16 -7.42 6.28
N SER A 127 -19.21 -6.08 6.23
CA SER A 127 -18.16 -5.21 5.67
C SER A 127 -16.94 -4.99 6.59
N ALA A 128 -17.00 -5.42 7.86
CA ALA A 128 -15.88 -5.32 8.80
C ALA A 128 -14.93 -6.51 8.62
N PRO A 129 -13.60 -6.32 8.61
CA PRO A 129 -12.65 -7.43 8.48
C PRO A 129 -12.61 -8.28 9.74
N ARG A 130 -12.20 -9.55 9.59
CA ARG A 130 -11.85 -10.41 10.73
C ARG A 130 -10.40 -10.18 11.14
N TYR A 131 -9.52 -9.97 10.16
CA TYR A 131 -8.12 -9.67 10.37
C TYR A 131 -7.69 -8.44 9.59
N VAL A 132 -6.78 -7.67 10.16
CA VAL A 132 -6.07 -6.60 9.44
C VAL A 132 -4.58 -6.90 9.53
N VAL A 133 -3.92 -7.00 8.39
CA VAL A 133 -2.46 -7.06 8.30
C VAL A 133 -1.96 -5.69 7.87
N ALA A 134 -1.34 -4.98 8.79
CA ALA A 134 -0.87 -3.62 8.57
C ALA A 134 0.66 -3.57 8.53
N PHE A 135 1.19 -2.83 7.56
CA PHE A 135 2.63 -2.65 7.35
C PHE A 135 2.99 -1.17 7.47
N ARG A 136 3.99 -0.85 8.29
CA ARG A 136 4.51 0.51 8.39
C ARG A 136 5.48 0.82 7.26
N GLY A 137 5.58 2.09 6.90
CA GLY A 137 6.60 2.58 5.99
C GLY A 137 7.94 2.84 6.67
N THR A 138 8.79 3.62 5.98
CA THR A 138 10.04 4.11 6.58
C THR A 138 9.73 5.16 7.65
N MET A 139 10.51 5.18 8.74
CA MET A 139 10.52 6.23 9.75
C MET A 139 11.48 7.35 9.32
N PRO A 140 11.01 8.53 8.88
CA PRO A 140 11.88 9.66 8.61
C PRO A 140 12.21 10.37 9.94
N ARG A 141 13.49 10.50 10.28
CA ARG A 141 13.92 11.26 11.47
C ARG A 141 14.31 12.72 11.16
N HIS A 142 14.33 13.14 9.89
CA HIS A 142 14.69 14.51 9.52
C HIS A 142 14.06 14.98 8.18
N PRO A 143 13.66 16.25 8.00
CA PRO A 143 13.02 16.75 6.77
C PRO A 143 13.90 16.74 5.52
N SER A 144 15.21 17.03 5.65
CA SER A 144 16.17 16.98 4.53
C SER A 144 16.41 15.56 3.98
N TYR A 145 15.89 14.53 4.67
CA TYR A 145 16.04 13.12 4.32
C TYR A 145 15.02 12.61 3.28
N LEU A 146 13.98 13.38 2.96
CA LEU A 146 12.90 12.89 2.08
C LEU A 146 13.41 12.54 0.67
N GLY A 147 14.35 13.31 0.12
CA GLY A 147 14.96 13.05 -1.18
C GLY A 147 15.70 11.70 -1.22
N ASP A 148 16.58 11.48 -0.26
CA ASP A 148 17.34 10.23 -0.12
C ASP A 148 16.44 9.05 0.23
N MET A 149 15.42 9.28 1.07
CA MET A 149 14.42 8.27 1.41
C MET A 149 13.68 7.81 0.17
N HIS A 150 13.20 8.73 -0.67
CA HIS A 150 12.51 8.39 -1.91
C HIS A 150 13.38 7.54 -2.82
N LEU A 151 14.65 7.92 -3.03
CA LEU A 151 15.56 7.14 -3.87
C LEU A 151 15.80 5.74 -3.29
N ASN A 152 16.05 5.64 -1.97
CA ASN A 152 16.22 4.37 -1.28
C ASN A 152 14.97 3.48 -1.38
N LEU A 153 13.78 4.07 -1.21
CA LEU A 153 12.51 3.37 -1.35
C LEU A 153 12.30 2.87 -2.77
N ARG A 154 12.57 3.71 -3.77
CA ARG A 154 12.45 3.34 -5.19
C ARG A 154 13.39 2.19 -5.54
N ILE A 155 14.64 2.26 -5.11
CA ILE A 155 15.61 1.17 -5.31
C ILE A 155 15.14 -0.10 -4.59
N LEU A 156 14.65 0.03 -3.35
CA LEU A 156 14.18 -1.09 -2.56
C LEU A 156 12.96 -1.78 -3.19
N VAL A 157 11.97 -1.02 -3.64
CA VAL A 157 10.79 -1.55 -4.34
C VAL A 157 11.21 -2.17 -5.69
N ASN A 158 12.16 -1.56 -6.39
CA ASN A 158 12.73 -2.15 -7.61
C ASN A 158 13.49 -3.46 -7.33
N ARG A 159 14.02 -3.64 -6.12
CA ARG A 159 14.77 -4.82 -5.67
C ARG A 159 14.04 -5.54 -4.53
N GLN A 160 12.71 -5.60 -4.58
CA GLN A 160 11.91 -6.21 -3.51
C GLN A 160 12.30 -7.67 -3.22
N HIS A 161 12.70 -8.44 -4.24
CA HIS A 161 13.18 -9.82 -4.09
C HIS A 161 14.50 -9.92 -3.31
N ALA A 162 15.33 -8.88 -3.30
CA ALA A 162 16.56 -8.83 -2.53
C ALA A 162 16.32 -8.49 -1.05
N CYS A 163 15.12 -8.01 -0.71
CA CYS A 163 14.73 -7.68 0.65
C CYS A 163 13.88 -8.82 1.24
N GLY A 164 14.46 -9.59 2.16
CA GLY A 164 13.76 -10.72 2.80
C GLY A 164 12.46 -10.35 3.51
N ARG A 165 12.25 -9.06 3.84
CA ARG A 165 11.01 -8.54 4.44
C ARG A 165 9.77 -8.75 3.54
N PHE A 166 9.91 -8.60 2.22
CA PHE A 166 8.80 -8.82 1.28
C PHE A 166 8.43 -10.32 1.24
N ARG A 167 9.43 -11.20 1.13
CA ARG A 167 9.23 -12.66 1.20
C ARG A 167 8.59 -13.07 2.52
N HIS A 168 9.12 -12.60 3.65
CA HIS A 168 8.56 -12.90 4.96
C HIS A 168 7.11 -12.42 5.10
N ALA A 169 6.77 -11.23 4.59
CA ALA A 169 5.40 -10.75 4.57
C ALA A 169 4.46 -11.66 3.77
N ARG A 170 4.88 -12.11 2.58
CA ARG A 170 4.12 -13.07 1.76
C ARG A 170 3.89 -14.38 2.49
N ASP A 171 4.92 -14.92 3.15
CA ASP A 171 4.82 -16.17 3.90
C ASP A 171 3.85 -16.05 5.09
N GLN A 172 3.94 -14.95 5.85
CA GLN A 172 3.08 -14.73 7.03
C GLN A 172 1.61 -14.53 6.65
N VAL A 173 1.35 -13.74 5.60
CA VAL A 173 -0.02 -13.54 5.09
C VAL A 173 -0.56 -14.81 4.43
N GLY A 174 0.28 -15.52 3.68
CA GLY A 174 -0.08 -16.81 3.08
C GLY A 174 -0.53 -17.82 4.14
N ARG A 175 0.22 -17.97 5.24
CA ARG A 175 -0.17 -18.84 6.37
C ARG A 175 -1.45 -18.39 7.06
N LEU A 176 -1.66 -17.08 7.20
CA LEU A 176 -2.91 -16.54 7.77
C LEU A 176 -4.10 -16.94 6.90
N LEU A 177 -3.99 -16.73 5.58
CA LEU A 177 -5.05 -17.07 4.62
C LEU A 177 -5.32 -18.57 4.57
N ASP A 178 -4.28 -19.42 4.55
CA ASP A 178 -4.44 -20.88 4.56
C ASP A 178 -5.19 -21.37 5.82
N SER A 179 -4.93 -20.74 6.97
CA SER A 179 -5.63 -21.07 8.22
C SER A 179 -7.09 -20.63 8.23
N ILE A 180 -7.47 -19.62 7.45
CA ILE A 180 -8.86 -19.19 7.29
C ILE A 180 -9.62 -20.14 6.36
N SER A 181 -9.03 -20.51 5.22
CA SER A 181 -9.64 -21.46 4.27
C SER A 181 -9.92 -22.81 4.92
N SER A 182 -8.97 -23.31 5.72
CA SER A 182 -9.09 -24.60 6.40
C SER A 182 -10.24 -24.63 7.42
N ASN A 183 -10.65 -23.47 7.93
CA ASN A 183 -11.70 -23.32 8.93
C ASN A 183 -13.07 -22.92 8.33
N GLY A 184 -13.25 -23.01 7.01
CA GLY A 184 -14.51 -22.66 6.33
C GLY A 184 -14.86 -21.17 6.39
N GLY A 185 -13.88 -20.29 6.64
CA GLY A 185 -14.11 -18.84 6.75
C GLY A 185 -14.32 -18.17 5.38
N GLY A 186 -15.34 -17.31 5.28
CA GLY A 186 -15.63 -16.53 4.06
C GLY A 186 -14.47 -15.61 3.63
N THR A 187 -14.41 -15.34 2.32
CA THR A 187 -13.23 -14.77 1.64
C THR A 187 -12.92 -13.30 1.98
N ALA A 188 -13.87 -12.50 2.48
CA ALA A 188 -13.68 -11.09 2.88
C ALA A 188 -13.09 -10.93 4.31
N ALA A 189 -12.35 -11.92 4.81
CA ALA A 189 -11.90 -11.95 6.19
C ALA A 189 -10.71 -11.03 6.48
N VAL A 190 -9.89 -10.70 5.48
CA VAL A 190 -8.58 -10.05 5.71
C VAL A 190 -8.46 -8.75 4.95
N TRP A 191 -8.06 -7.67 5.63
CA TRP A 191 -7.58 -6.45 5.01
C TRP A 191 -6.06 -6.41 4.99
N LEU A 192 -5.48 -5.97 3.89
CA LEU A 192 -4.10 -5.50 3.83
C LEU A 192 -4.09 -3.99 3.98
N ALA A 193 -3.18 -3.44 4.78
CA ALA A 193 -3.04 -1.99 4.90
C ALA A 193 -1.57 -1.61 4.97
N GLY A 194 -1.22 -0.44 4.43
CA GLY A 194 0.12 0.08 4.63
C GLY A 194 0.29 1.50 4.13
N HIS A 195 1.38 2.12 4.57
CA HIS A 195 1.77 3.47 4.17
C HIS A 195 3.19 3.50 3.60
N SER A 196 3.41 4.28 2.53
CA SER A 196 4.73 4.43 1.91
C SER A 196 5.33 3.06 1.58
N LEU A 197 6.52 2.71 2.07
CA LEU A 197 7.10 1.35 1.90
C LEU A 197 6.15 0.22 2.36
N GLY A 198 5.40 0.43 3.44
CA GLY A 198 4.44 -0.54 3.95
C GLY A 198 3.30 -0.79 2.96
N ALA A 199 2.85 0.25 2.25
CA ALA A 199 1.89 0.12 1.17
C ALA A 199 2.47 -0.68 0.00
N SER A 200 3.76 -0.52 -0.32
CA SER A 200 4.41 -1.36 -1.34
C SER A 200 4.53 -2.82 -0.92
N ILE A 201 4.79 -3.11 0.37
CA ILE A 201 4.78 -4.48 0.90
C ILE A 201 3.37 -5.06 0.79
N ALA A 202 2.34 -4.33 1.22
CA ALA A 202 0.94 -4.75 1.12
C ALA A 202 0.54 -5.03 -0.34
N LEU A 203 0.95 -4.16 -1.27
CA LEU A 203 0.68 -4.32 -2.70
C LEU A 203 1.39 -5.53 -3.29
N ASP A 204 2.66 -5.77 -2.92
CA ASP A 204 3.41 -6.97 -3.32
C ASP A 204 2.75 -8.25 -2.81
N VAL A 205 2.41 -8.29 -1.53
CA VAL A 205 1.72 -9.42 -0.90
C VAL A 205 0.36 -9.66 -1.56
N GLY A 206 -0.42 -8.61 -1.81
CA GLY A 206 -1.72 -8.73 -2.45
C GLY A 206 -1.63 -9.36 -3.84
N ARG A 207 -0.71 -8.88 -4.69
CA ARG A 207 -0.46 -9.48 -6.01
C ARG A 207 -0.11 -10.96 -5.91
N ASP A 208 0.73 -11.30 -4.95
CA ASP A 208 1.20 -12.65 -4.73
C ASP A 208 0.08 -13.60 -4.33
N MET A 209 -0.76 -13.19 -3.37
CA MET A 209 -1.88 -13.98 -2.89
C MET A 209 -2.97 -14.13 -3.96
N VAL A 210 -3.22 -13.09 -4.75
CA VAL A 210 -4.20 -13.14 -5.85
C VAL A 210 -3.69 -14.05 -6.97
N ALA A 211 -2.50 -13.77 -7.51
CA ALA A 211 -1.99 -14.46 -8.69
C ALA A 211 -1.62 -15.92 -8.42
N ARG A 212 -1.05 -16.25 -7.25
CA ARG A 212 -0.57 -17.61 -6.94
C ARG A 212 -1.55 -18.45 -6.15
N LYS A 213 -2.42 -17.83 -5.37
CA LYS A 213 -3.36 -18.53 -4.47
C LYS A 213 -4.84 -18.27 -4.76
N GLY A 214 -5.17 -17.44 -5.76
CA GLY A 214 -6.55 -17.19 -6.17
C GLY A 214 -7.38 -16.37 -5.19
N TRP A 215 -6.74 -15.62 -4.27
CA TRP A 215 -7.44 -14.78 -3.29
C TRP A 215 -7.94 -13.46 -3.88
N ASN A 216 -8.98 -13.54 -4.72
CA ASN A 216 -9.50 -12.37 -5.44
C ASN A 216 -10.17 -11.33 -4.53
N ASN A 217 -10.67 -11.75 -3.35
CA ASN A 217 -11.37 -10.89 -2.39
C ASN A 217 -10.45 -10.49 -1.23
N LEU A 218 -9.41 -9.71 -1.53
CA LEU A 218 -8.43 -9.26 -0.54
C LEU A 218 -8.38 -7.72 -0.51
N PRO A 219 -9.31 -7.05 0.21
CA PRO A 219 -9.32 -5.59 0.31
C PRO A 219 -7.96 -5.07 0.78
N ALA A 220 -7.44 -4.07 0.09
CA ALA A 220 -6.13 -3.49 0.38
C ALA A 220 -6.19 -1.97 0.41
N PHE A 221 -5.76 -1.36 1.51
CA PHE A 221 -5.74 0.08 1.74
C PHE A 221 -4.30 0.58 1.67
N LEU A 222 -3.96 1.22 0.56
CA LEU A 222 -2.59 1.54 0.19
C LEU A 222 -2.39 3.06 0.22
N PHE A 223 -1.73 3.56 1.26
CA PHE A 223 -1.53 4.99 1.48
C PHE A 223 -0.17 5.45 0.94
N ASN A 224 -0.16 6.36 -0.02
CA ASN A 224 1.01 6.97 -0.63
C ASN A 224 2.14 5.96 -1.01
N PRO A 225 1.84 4.82 -1.67
CA PRO A 225 2.90 3.87 -2.05
C PRO A 225 3.87 4.48 -3.07
N PRO A 226 5.19 4.26 -2.93
CA PRO A 226 6.15 4.60 -3.97
C PRO A 226 5.91 3.77 -5.24
N GLN A 227 6.09 4.40 -6.40
CA GLN A 227 6.05 3.71 -7.69
C GLN A 227 7.45 3.54 -8.31
N VAL A 228 7.66 2.39 -8.94
CA VAL A 228 8.89 1.97 -9.64
C VAL A 228 9.28 2.89 -10.82
N SER A 229 8.31 3.51 -11.48
CA SER A 229 8.54 4.30 -12.69
C SER A 229 9.30 5.61 -12.40
N LEU A 230 10.09 6.10 -13.37
CA LEU A 230 10.53 7.49 -13.37
C LEU A 230 9.26 8.33 -13.43
N ALA A 231 8.86 8.91 -12.30
CA ALA A 231 7.76 9.83 -12.31
C ALA A 231 8.20 11.08 -13.11
N PRO A 232 7.55 11.41 -14.24
CA PRO A 232 7.79 12.67 -14.97
C PRO A 232 7.54 13.89 -14.09
N SER A 233 6.97 13.70 -12.90
CA SER A 233 6.77 14.71 -11.88
C SER A 233 8.06 15.40 -11.44
N MET A 234 9.23 14.77 -11.55
CA MET A 234 10.50 15.42 -11.21
C MET A 234 11.09 16.25 -12.36
N LEU A 235 10.50 16.16 -13.55
CA LEU A 235 10.94 16.93 -14.71
C LEU A 235 10.31 18.33 -14.70
N PRO A 236 11.04 19.36 -15.19
CA PRO A 236 10.48 20.65 -15.54
C PRO A 236 9.19 20.50 -16.36
N GLN A 237 8.23 21.42 -16.22
CA GLN A 237 6.91 21.31 -16.85
C GLN A 237 6.97 21.07 -18.37
N ALA A 238 7.95 21.66 -19.07
CA ALA A 238 8.17 21.43 -20.49
C ALA A 238 8.53 19.96 -20.78
N LEU A 239 9.49 19.41 -20.04
CA LEU A 239 9.91 18.01 -20.16
C LEU A 239 8.81 17.04 -19.71
N ARG A 240 8.00 17.40 -18.70
CA ARG A 240 6.81 16.62 -18.31
C ARG A 240 5.78 16.55 -19.44
N ARG A 241 5.55 17.67 -20.16
CA ARG A 241 4.67 17.70 -21.34
C ARG A 241 5.19 16.82 -22.45
N VAL A 242 6.49 16.89 -22.75
CA VAL A 242 7.15 16.02 -23.75
C VAL A 242 7.03 14.56 -23.35
N ALA A 243 7.29 14.23 -22.09
CA ALA A 243 7.15 12.87 -21.58
C ALA A 243 5.74 12.32 -21.84
N LYS A 244 4.69 13.03 -21.40
CA LYS A 244 3.27 12.64 -21.56
C LYS A 244 2.76 12.63 -23.00
N ARG A 245 3.35 13.42 -23.90
CA ARG A 245 2.88 13.54 -25.30
C ARG A 245 3.64 12.67 -26.28
N VAL A 246 4.93 12.43 -26.04
CA VAL A 246 5.83 11.77 -26.99
C VAL A 246 6.39 10.49 -26.40
N ILE A 247 7.05 10.57 -25.23
CA ILE A 247 7.80 9.45 -24.67
C ILE A 247 6.88 8.29 -24.28
N TYR A 248 5.77 8.55 -23.59
CA TYR A 248 4.84 7.48 -23.20
C TYR A 248 4.21 6.76 -24.39
N PRO A 249 3.60 7.45 -25.38
CA PRO A 249 3.07 6.77 -26.56
C PRO A 249 4.14 5.99 -27.33
N ALA A 250 5.33 6.56 -27.51
CA ALA A 250 6.44 5.87 -28.18
C ALA A 250 6.88 4.62 -27.40
N SER A 251 6.98 4.71 -26.07
CA SER A 251 7.29 3.55 -25.21
C SER A 251 6.22 2.46 -25.32
N TYR A 252 4.94 2.83 -25.38
CA TYR A 252 3.85 1.87 -25.58
C TYR A 252 3.96 1.19 -26.94
N ALA A 253 4.23 1.94 -28.02
CA ALA A 253 4.42 1.38 -29.34
C ALA A 253 5.61 0.39 -29.38
N VAL A 254 6.74 0.74 -28.77
CA VAL A 254 7.91 -0.15 -28.66
C VAL A 254 7.57 -1.41 -27.89
N LYS A 255 6.90 -1.29 -26.73
CA LYS A 255 6.46 -2.45 -25.94
C LYS A 255 5.54 -3.36 -26.74
N ALA A 256 4.53 -2.81 -27.40
CA ALA A 256 3.58 -3.58 -28.18
C ALA A 256 4.24 -4.28 -29.37
N ALA A 257 5.12 -3.58 -30.10
CA ALA A 257 5.87 -4.15 -31.21
C ALA A 257 6.75 -5.31 -30.76
N LEU A 258 7.54 -5.12 -29.70
CA LEU A 258 8.40 -6.19 -29.15
C LEU A 258 7.59 -7.34 -28.59
N GLY A 259 6.52 -7.06 -27.84
CA GLY A 259 5.62 -8.07 -27.27
C GLY A 259 4.93 -8.92 -28.33
N ALA A 260 4.49 -8.31 -29.43
CA ALA A 260 3.81 -9.02 -30.52
C ALA A 260 4.76 -9.81 -31.44
N THR A 261 6.07 -9.52 -31.41
CA THR A 261 7.06 -10.11 -32.33
C THR A 261 8.10 -10.95 -31.59
N VAL A 262 9.10 -10.31 -31.00
CA VAL A 262 10.29 -10.94 -30.42
C VAL A 262 10.02 -11.57 -29.05
N LEU A 263 9.09 -11.00 -28.28
CA LEU A 263 8.81 -11.37 -26.89
C LEU A 263 7.42 -11.98 -26.70
N LYS A 264 6.89 -12.64 -27.73
CA LYS A 264 5.54 -13.23 -27.72
C LYS A 264 5.31 -14.23 -26.57
N PRO A 265 6.24 -15.15 -26.24
CA PRO A 265 6.05 -16.03 -25.08
C PRO A 265 5.96 -15.24 -23.77
N HIS A 266 6.86 -14.27 -23.57
CA HIS A 266 6.86 -13.42 -22.38
C HIS A 266 5.58 -12.58 -22.26
N GLU A 267 5.06 -12.07 -23.38
CA GLU A 267 3.81 -11.33 -23.40
C GLU A 267 2.62 -12.19 -22.96
N ARG A 268 2.55 -13.45 -23.41
CA ARG A 268 1.52 -14.41 -22.98
C ARG A 268 1.61 -14.71 -21.48
N ASP A 269 2.81 -14.86 -20.93
CA ASP A 269 2.98 -15.07 -19.49
C ASP A 269 2.53 -13.83 -18.70
N MET A 270 2.84 -12.63 -19.19
CA MET A 270 2.40 -11.39 -18.57
C MET A 270 0.89 -11.17 -18.72
N GLU A 271 0.29 -11.62 -19.82
CA GLU A 271 -1.15 -11.63 -20.03
C GLU A 271 -1.86 -12.51 -19.01
N ALA A 272 -1.41 -13.75 -18.82
CA ALA A 272 -2.00 -14.65 -17.83
C ALA A 272 -1.92 -14.06 -16.39
N LEU A 273 -0.78 -13.46 -16.02
CA LEU A 273 -0.65 -12.78 -14.74
C LEU A 273 -1.54 -11.53 -14.64
N PHE A 274 -1.67 -10.78 -15.73
CA PHE A 274 -2.51 -9.60 -15.79
C PHE A 274 -3.99 -9.96 -15.61
N GLU A 275 -4.47 -11.00 -16.29
CA GLU A 275 -5.83 -11.54 -16.15
C GLU A 275 -6.09 -12.07 -14.74
N ALA A 276 -5.14 -12.81 -14.15
CA ALA A 276 -5.26 -13.29 -12.79
C ALA A 276 -5.39 -12.14 -11.76
N LEU A 277 -4.74 -11.00 -12.02
CA LEU A 277 -4.80 -9.82 -11.16
C LEU A 277 -6.00 -8.90 -11.46
N ALA A 278 -6.66 -9.04 -12.62
CA ALA A 278 -7.74 -8.14 -13.05
C ALA A 278 -8.93 -8.02 -12.09
N PRO A 279 -9.40 -9.11 -11.44
CA PRO A 279 -10.49 -9.03 -10.47
C PRO A 279 -10.14 -8.26 -9.19
N TRP A 280 -8.85 -8.16 -8.85
CA TRP A 280 -8.40 -7.54 -7.61
C TRP A 280 -8.19 -6.03 -7.79
N ALA A 281 -8.98 -5.24 -7.05
CA ALA A 281 -8.94 -3.78 -7.10
C ALA A 281 -8.63 -3.19 -5.72
N PRO A 282 -7.36 -2.90 -5.39
CA PRO A 282 -7.00 -2.23 -4.16
C PRO A 282 -7.47 -0.76 -4.11
N GLU A 283 -7.68 -0.26 -2.90
CA GLU A 283 -7.93 1.14 -2.58
C GLU A 283 -6.59 1.88 -2.50
N LEU A 284 -6.30 2.69 -3.50
CA LEU A 284 -5.01 3.34 -3.68
C LEU A 284 -5.13 4.84 -3.39
N TYR A 285 -4.70 5.26 -2.22
CA TYR A 285 -4.74 6.64 -1.75
C TYR A 285 -3.44 7.35 -2.07
N VAL A 286 -3.51 8.40 -2.89
CA VAL A 286 -2.35 9.16 -3.36
C VAL A 286 -2.58 10.66 -3.23
N HIS A 287 -1.51 11.40 -2.93
CA HIS A 287 -1.56 12.85 -2.91
C HIS A 287 -0.94 13.45 -4.18
N GLN A 288 -1.61 14.42 -4.80
CA GLN A 288 -1.20 14.99 -6.10
C GLN A 288 0.16 15.72 -6.05
N ARG A 289 0.52 16.26 -4.88
CA ARG A 289 1.80 16.95 -4.64
C ARG A 289 2.87 16.05 -4.02
N ASP A 290 2.58 14.77 -3.78
CA ASP A 290 3.54 13.84 -3.23
C ASP A 290 4.34 13.14 -4.35
N ILE A 291 5.60 13.54 -4.50
CA ILE A 291 6.51 12.98 -5.51
C ILE A 291 6.72 11.47 -5.38
N VAL A 292 6.53 10.91 -4.18
CA VAL A 292 6.74 9.49 -3.90
C VAL A 292 5.66 8.65 -4.58
N CYS A 293 4.40 9.04 -4.44
CA CYS A 293 3.27 8.27 -4.97
C CYS A 293 2.71 8.79 -6.31
N GLN A 294 3.07 9.99 -6.75
CA GLN A 294 2.52 10.61 -7.97
C GLN A 294 2.68 9.76 -9.22
N GLY A 295 3.68 8.88 -9.28
CA GLY A 295 3.83 7.92 -10.39
C GLY A 295 2.56 7.09 -10.64
N PHE A 296 1.81 6.71 -9.59
CA PHE A 296 0.57 5.96 -9.76
C PHE A 296 -0.52 6.76 -10.46
N ILE A 297 -0.59 8.08 -10.24
CA ILE A 297 -1.50 8.97 -10.97
C ILE A 297 -1.15 8.92 -12.47
N ASP A 298 0.13 9.12 -12.80
CA ASP A 298 0.59 9.10 -14.18
C ASP A 298 0.38 7.73 -14.84
N TYR A 299 0.60 6.64 -14.12
CA TYR A 299 0.38 5.28 -14.60
C TYR A 299 -1.05 5.03 -15.04
N PHE A 300 -2.03 5.33 -14.18
CA PHE A 300 -3.44 5.09 -14.49
C PHE A 300 -3.98 6.07 -15.54
N GLU A 301 -3.62 7.35 -15.45
CA GLU A 301 -4.04 8.35 -16.44
C GLU A 301 -3.47 8.08 -17.84
N GLN A 302 -2.17 7.77 -17.95
CA GLN A 302 -1.57 7.45 -19.25
C GLN A 302 -2.16 6.16 -19.82
N ARG A 303 -2.35 5.13 -18.98
CA ARG A 303 -2.94 3.87 -19.43
C ARG A 303 -4.37 4.06 -19.96
N HIS A 304 -5.22 4.77 -19.21
CA HIS A 304 -6.58 5.07 -19.67
C HIS A 304 -6.58 5.87 -20.97
N LYS A 305 -5.72 6.89 -21.09
CA LYS A 305 -5.57 7.66 -22.32
C LYS A 305 -5.13 6.80 -23.51
N MET A 306 -4.22 5.85 -23.30
CA MET A 306 -3.77 4.93 -24.34
C MET A 306 -4.88 3.95 -24.75
N LEU A 307 -5.63 3.39 -23.80
CA LEU A 307 -6.80 2.54 -24.07
C LEU A 307 -7.86 3.26 -24.93
N THR A 308 -8.05 4.57 -24.72
CA THR A 308 -9.01 5.37 -25.49
C THR A 308 -8.50 5.74 -26.88
N ARG A 309 -7.19 5.95 -27.06
CA ARG A 309 -6.62 6.43 -28.34
C ARG A 309 -6.16 5.31 -29.26
N LEU A 310 -5.51 4.28 -28.72
CA LEU A 310 -4.81 3.23 -29.44
C LEU A 310 -5.02 1.90 -28.69
N ARG A 311 -6.27 1.42 -28.64
CA ARG A 311 -6.68 0.28 -27.80
C ARG A 311 -5.82 -0.97 -28.01
N SER A 312 -5.64 -1.42 -29.26
CA SER A 312 -4.85 -2.61 -29.58
C SER A 312 -3.40 -2.52 -29.12
N VAL A 313 -2.77 -1.35 -29.25
CA VAL A 313 -1.41 -1.10 -28.74
C VAL A 313 -1.41 -1.10 -27.21
N ALA A 314 -2.41 -0.47 -26.60
CA ALA A 314 -2.50 -0.31 -25.15
C ALA A 314 -2.68 -1.66 -24.45
N GLU A 315 -3.56 -2.53 -24.95
CA GLU A 315 -3.85 -3.86 -24.39
C GLU A 315 -2.59 -4.73 -24.27
N VAL A 316 -1.70 -4.68 -25.26
CA VAL A 316 -0.41 -5.38 -25.20
C VAL A 316 0.58 -4.64 -24.29
N ALA A 317 0.78 -3.34 -24.54
CA ALA A 317 1.85 -2.57 -23.91
C ALA A 317 1.70 -2.40 -22.39
N MET A 318 0.47 -2.40 -21.86
CA MET A 318 0.22 -2.20 -20.43
C MET A 318 0.59 -3.40 -19.56
N LYS A 319 0.67 -4.61 -20.15
CA LYS A 319 1.15 -5.84 -19.51
C LYS A 319 2.68 -5.87 -19.41
N LEU A 320 3.36 -5.11 -20.26
CA LEU A 320 4.80 -5.19 -20.46
C LEU A 320 5.58 -4.10 -19.71
N SER A 321 6.76 -4.47 -19.24
CA SER A 321 7.75 -3.59 -18.60
C SER A 321 9.03 -3.60 -19.42
N LEU A 322 9.58 -2.43 -19.75
CA LEU A 322 10.87 -2.35 -20.47
C LEU A 322 12.00 -3.05 -19.72
N ARG A 323 11.96 -3.00 -18.38
CA ARG A 323 12.93 -3.68 -17.53
C ARG A 323 12.78 -5.20 -17.64
N ASP A 324 11.55 -5.70 -17.56
CA ASP A 324 11.28 -7.14 -17.56
C ASP A 324 11.57 -7.73 -18.94
N MET A 325 11.24 -7.00 -20.01
CA MET A 325 11.63 -7.32 -21.38
C MET A 325 13.15 -7.35 -21.54
N LEU A 326 13.88 -6.35 -21.00
CA LEU A 326 15.34 -6.34 -21.04
C LEU A 326 15.93 -7.55 -20.32
N ILE A 327 15.42 -7.89 -19.14
CA ILE A 327 15.83 -9.10 -18.41
C ILE A 327 15.54 -10.33 -19.26
N CYS A 328 14.34 -10.47 -19.81
CA CYS A 328 13.94 -11.60 -20.66
C CYS A 328 14.85 -11.80 -21.88
N ILE A 329 15.35 -10.72 -22.50
CA ILE A 329 16.26 -10.78 -23.64
C ILE A 329 17.66 -11.27 -23.23
N HIS A 330 18.12 -10.94 -22.03
CA HIS A 330 19.50 -11.20 -21.58
C HIS A 330 19.61 -12.44 -20.66
N SER A 331 18.50 -12.96 -20.14
CA SER A 331 18.49 -14.18 -19.32
C SER A 331 18.83 -15.38 -20.19
N THR A 332 19.99 -16.00 -19.91
CA THR A 332 20.53 -17.16 -20.63
C THR A 332 20.16 -18.50 -19.98
N ASP A 333 19.40 -18.51 -18.90
CA ASP A 333 19.13 -19.72 -18.11
C ASP A 333 17.73 -19.70 -17.47
N PRO A 334 16.77 -20.53 -17.93
CA PRO A 334 15.40 -20.56 -17.40
C PRO A 334 15.25 -21.29 -16.04
N GLU A 335 16.22 -22.11 -15.64
CA GLU A 335 16.02 -23.09 -14.55
C GLU A 335 16.48 -22.63 -13.15
N ASN A 336 17.14 -21.47 -13.03
CA ASN A 336 17.57 -20.96 -11.73
C ASN A 336 16.46 -20.20 -10.99
N GLY A 337 15.39 -20.91 -10.60
CA GLY A 337 14.47 -20.51 -9.52
C GLY A 337 13.79 -19.12 -9.63
N GLU A 338 13.71 -18.54 -10.83
CA GLU A 338 13.15 -17.20 -11.07
C GLU A 338 11.61 -17.16 -11.11
N ASP A 339 10.95 -18.30 -10.88
CA ASP A 339 9.48 -18.51 -10.91
C ASP A 339 8.69 -17.70 -9.86
N GLN A 340 9.36 -16.95 -8.99
CA GLN A 340 8.75 -16.35 -7.78
C GLN A 340 8.77 -14.82 -7.74
N ARG A 341 9.11 -14.16 -8.85
CA ARG A 341 9.15 -12.69 -8.92
C ARG A 341 7.76 -12.11 -9.20
N VAL A 342 7.12 -11.59 -8.15
CA VAL A 342 5.97 -10.66 -8.28
C VAL A 342 6.37 -9.53 -9.24
N ARG A 343 5.48 -9.22 -10.18
CA ARG A 343 5.68 -8.21 -11.24
C ARG A 343 5.18 -6.84 -10.76
N PRO A 344 6.06 -5.92 -10.30
CA PRO A 344 5.60 -4.72 -9.59
C PRO A 344 4.90 -3.69 -10.50
N HIS A 345 5.08 -3.79 -11.82
CA HIS A 345 4.44 -2.92 -12.81
C HIS A 345 3.01 -3.34 -13.14
N LEU A 346 2.63 -4.60 -12.83
CA LEU A 346 1.27 -5.09 -13.08
C LEU A 346 0.34 -4.59 -11.97
N LEU A 347 -0.63 -3.77 -12.37
CA LEU A 347 -1.77 -3.38 -11.53
C LEU A 347 -2.97 -3.10 -12.45
N PRO A 348 -3.66 -4.15 -12.92
CA PRO A 348 -4.78 -4.04 -13.85
C PRO A 348 -5.90 -3.15 -13.35
N SER A 349 -6.25 -3.31 -12.08
CA SER A 349 -7.40 -2.66 -11.48
C SER A 349 -6.99 -1.97 -10.18
N ALA A 350 -7.62 -0.84 -9.89
CA ALA A 350 -7.52 -0.14 -8.60
C ALA A 350 -8.60 0.93 -8.52
N ARG A 351 -9.03 1.29 -7.32
CA ARG A 351 -9.72 2.55 -7.08
C ARG A 351 -8.70 3.58 -6.62
N LEU A 352 -8.46 4.59 -7.44
CA LEU A 352 -7.49 5.64 -7.16
C LEU A 352 -8.17 6.81 -6.47
N TRP A 353 -7.77 7.10 -5.24
CA TRP A 353 -8.20 8.27 -4.47
C TRP A 353 -7.11 9.33 -4.51
N LYS A 354 -7.45 10.51 -5.03
CA LYS A 354 -6.53 11.64 -5.15
C LYS A 354 -6.90 12.70 -4.12
N ASN A 355 -5.96 13.01 -3.22
CA ASN A 355 -6.03 14.19 -2.38
C ASN A 355 -5.19 15.32 -2.99
N SER A 356 -5.74 16.54 -3.02
CA SER A 356 -5.04 17.75 -3.47
C SER A 356 -4.81 18.78 -2.37
N SER A 357 -5.39 18.56 -1.19
CA SER A 357 -5.32 19.40 0.02
C SER A 357 -4.41 18.78 1.08
N TYR A 358 -4.17 19.47 2.20
CA TYR A 358 -3.21 19.12 3.26
C TYR A 358 -1.79 19.67 3.03
N HIS A 359 -1.09 19.92 4.15
CA HIS A 359 0.22 20.58 4.18
C HIS A 359 1.39 19.60 4.13
N ASP A 360 1.18 18.37 4.59
CA ASP A 360 2.13 17.25 4.44
C ASP A 360 1.59 16.23 3.41
N PRO A 361 1.93 16.39 2.11
CA PRO A 361 1.51 15.50 1.03
C PRO A 361 1.75 14.01 1.29
N HIS A 362 2.86 13.65 1.94
CA HIS A 362 3.20 12.25 2.17
C HIS A 362 2.67 11.76 3.52
N GLY A 363 2.34 12.66 4.44
CA GLY A 363 1.89 12.33 5.80
C GLY A 363 0.64 11.46 5.83
N LEU A 364 0.71 10.34 6.54
CA LEU A 364 -0.40 9.40 6.74
C LEU A 364 -1.62 10.05 7.44
N GLU A 365 -1.40 11.08 8.26
CA GLU A 365 -2.44 11.75 9.05
C GLU A 365 -3.59 12.29 8.21
N GLN A 366 -3.30 12.74 6.99
CA GLN A 366 -4.32 13.22 6.06
C GLN A 366 -5.41 12.16 5.82
N TRP A 367 -5.06 10.87 5.90
CA TRP A 367 -5.93 9.76 5.55
C TRP A 367 -6.85 9.30 6.69
N TRP A 368 -6.85 9.98 7.83
CA TRP A 368 -7.93 9.86 8.83
C TRP A 368 -8.62 11.21 9.15
N ARG A 369 -8.49 12.19 8.25
CA ARG A 369 -9.30 13.42 8.26
C ARG A 369 -10.65 13.17 7.56
N PRO A 370 -11.73 13.90 7.91
CA PRO A 370 -13.03 13.76 7.27
C PRO A 370 -12.96 14.17 5.79
N ASP A 371 -13.81 13.60 4.94
CA ASP A 371 -13.83 13.90 3.50
C ASP A 371 -14.08 15.39 3.24
N SER A 372 -14.88 16.08 4.08
CA SER A 372 -15.14 17.52 3.96
C SER A 372 -13.92 18.42 4.14
N GLU A 373 -12.87 17.94 4.83
CA GLU A 373 -11.59 18.65 4.97
C GLU A 373 -10.63 18.35 3.82
N LEU A 374 -10.92 17.30 3.04
CA LEU A 374 -10.05 16.79 2.01
C LEU A 374 -10.65 17.08 0.63
N ARG A 375 -9.85 17.67 -0.25
CA ARG A 375 -10.23 17.80 -1.67
C ARG A 375 -10.01 16.47 -2.39
N LEU A 376 -10.87 15.48 -2.08
CA LEU A 376 -10.80 14.11 -2.57
C LEU A 376 -11.54 13.95 -3.89
N SER A 377 -10.92 13.21 -4.80
CA SER A 377 -11.62 12.56 -5.91
C SER A 377 -11.27 11.09 -5.97
N SER A 378 -12.21 10.26 -6.42
CA SER A 378 -11.99 8.84 -6.64
C SER A 378 -12.30 8.47 -8.09
N ARG A 379 -11.51 7.57 -8.66
CA ARG A 379 -11.81 6.96 -9.96
C ARG A 379 -11.40 5.50 -9.95
N ARG A 380 -12.32 4.63 -10.36
CA ARG A 380 -12.02 3.21 -10.55
C ARG A 380 -11.40 2.99 -11.93
N TYR A 381 -10.24 2.36 -11.94
CA TYR A 381 -9.58 1.87 -13.14
C TYR A 381 -9.69 0.34 -13.19
N SER A 382 -9.89 -0.20 -14.39
CA SER A 382 -9.89 -1.63 -14.68
C SER A 382 -9.02 -1.94 -15.89
N ASP A 383 -8.83 -3.23 -16.17
CA ASP A 383 -8.28 -3.74 -17.42
C ASP A 383 -8.91 -3.11 -18.67
N HIS A 384 -10.22 -2.90 -18.67
CA HIS A 384 -10.94 -2.37 -19.84
C HIS A 384 -11.03 -0.84 -19.92
N GLY A 385 -10.64 -0.10 -18.88
CA GLY A 385 -10.75 1.36 -18.89
C GLY A 385 -10.85 2.00 -17.52
N ALA A 386 -11.66 3.05 -17.42
CA ALA A 386 -11.89 3.76 -16.17
C ALA A 386 -13.33 4.26 -16.10
N GLU A 387 -13.88 4.26 -14.89
CA GLU A 387 -15.18 4.85 -14.58
C GLU A 387 -15.12 6.39 -14.56
N ALA A 388 -16.29 7.02 -14.45
CA ALA A 388 -16.38 8.44 -14.18
C ALA A 388 -15.68 8.80 -12.86
N GLU A 389 -15.07 9.97 -12.81
CA GLU A 389 -14.41 10.46 -11.60
C GLU A 389 -15.48 11.04 -10.65
N VAL A 390 -15.44 10.62 -9.39
CA VAL A 390 -16.35 11.06 -8.33
C VAL A 390 -15.60 12.05 -7.45
N PHE A 391 -16.23 13.16 -7.11
CA PHE A 391 -15.67 14.21 -6.25
C PHE A 391 -16.38 14.22 -4.90
N TYR A 392 -15.60 14.43 -3.84
CA TYR A 392 -16.06 14.47 -2.46
C TYR A 392 -15.69 15.85 -1.89
N GLY A 393 -16.64 16.49 -1.22
CA GLY A 393 -16.49 17.85 -0.70
C GLY A 393 -17.67 18.28 0.15
#